data_AF-A0A2V8DD11-F1
#
_entry.id   AF-A0A2V8DD11-F1
#
_cell.length_a   1.000
_cell.length_b   1.000
_cell.length_c   1.000
_cell.angle_alpha   90.00
_cell.angle_beta   90.00
_cell.angle_gamma   90.00
#
_symmetry.space_group_name_H-M   'P 1'
#
loop_
_entity.id
_entity.type
_entity.pdbx_description
1 polymer ?
#
loop_
_entity_poly.entity_id
_entity_poly.type
_entity_poly.pdbx_seq_one_letter_code
_entity_poly.pdbx_strand_id
1 'polypeptide(L)'
;MMFEEISYQTSAISAEVSAGGVRANMIPRDGGNTFKGAGFFSGATRSLQSRNDADARAQGLTAPDALNKVWDVNVSEGGPISRDRLWFFASYRDWGVYQYIANSFFNDNTQTIDDASIRSGMLRLTTHAGGKHKVAAYLDRIRKFRGHENSAPAGYAIAGEATDIRAPKQYYTTEAKYTGTLTSRLLVEAGLAVNNESYSLEPLPGSVTVIPRRDTILQRSFGAYDGGLYYREPIRRTAVGSVSYVTGSHAFKAGVQYGWGYFWRTRSETADLIQLYRSAAPAQVIIHNTPQNSLQNMNADRGIYAQDSWTMGRLTINPGVRFEH
;
A
#
# COMPACT_ATOMS: atom_id res chain seq x y z
N MET A 1 -1.80 -9.47 -15.36
CA MET A 1 -2.17 -9.37 -13.92
C MET A 1 -1.14 -10.11 -13.09
N MET A 2 -0.67 -9.51 -12.00
CA MET A 2 0.48 -9.96 -11.19
C MET A 2 0.22 -11.24 -10.37
N PHE A 3 -1.01 -11.38 -9.86
CA PHE A 3 -1.42 -12.52 -9.05
C PHE A 3 -2.12 -13.58 -9.92
N GLU A 4 -1.90 -14.84 -9.57
CA GLU A 4 -2.60 -15.98 -10.15
C GLU A 4 -3.95 -16.16 -9.48
N GLU A 5 -3.95 -16.06 -8.16
CA GLU A 5 -5.10 -16.27 -7.31
C GLU A 5 -5.14 -15.21 -6.21
N ILE A 6 -6.35 -14.74 -5.90
CA ILE A 6 -6.63 -13.96 -4.69
C ILE A 6 -7.78 -14.67 -3.99
N SER A 7 -7.54 -15.14 -2.77
CA SER A 7 -8.55 -15.79 -1.94
C SER A 7 -8.88 -14.94 -0.73
N TYR A 8 -10.18 -14.89 -0.39
CA TYR A 8 -10.71 -14.12 0.74
C TYR A 8 -11.31 -15.05 1.78
N GLN A 9 -11.00 -14.81 3.06
CA GLN A 9 -11.60 -15.52 4.19
C GLN A 9 -12.21 -14.48 5.13
N THR A 10 -13.51 -14.57 5.37
CA THR A 10 -14.27 -13.62 6.20
C THR A 10 -14.62 -14.16 7.59
N SER A 11 -14.47 -15.47 7.79
CA SER A 11 -14.78 -16.18 9.04
C SER A 11 -13.98 -17.47 9.13
N ALA A 12 -13.92 -18.08 10.32
CA ALA A 12 -13.18 -19.32 10.57
C ALA A 12 -11.72 -19.25 10.09
N ILE A 13 -11.10 -18.08 10.29
CA ILE A 13 -9.69 -17.86 9.95
C ILE A 13 -8.85 -18.73 10.87
N SER A 14 -7.91 -19.44 10.26
CA SER A 14 -7.01 -20.37 10.94
C SER A 14 -6.06 -19.66 11.92
N ALA A 15 -5.60 -20.39 12.94
CA ALA A 15 -4.66 -19.89 13.95
C ALA A 15 -3.29 -19.45 13.38
N GLU A 16 -3.02 -19.72 12.10
CA GLU A 16 -1.82 -19.22 11.42
C GLU A 16 -1.84 -17.69 11.24
N VAL A 17 -3.01 -17.05 11.35
CA VAL A 17 -3.22 -15.63 11.09
C VAL A 17 -3.40 -14.88 12.40
N SER A 18 -2.67 -13.77 12.55
CA SER A 18 -2.78 -12.86 13.70
C SER A 18 -4.09 -12.06 13.69
N ALA A 19 -4.35 -11.40 12.56
CA ALA A 19 -5.40 -10.41 12.46
C ALA A 19 -6.80 -11.05 12.41
N GLY A 20 -7.72 -10.50 13.20
CA GLY A 20 -9.14 -10.69 12.99
C GLY A 20 -9.67 -9.89 11.80
N GLY A 21 -10.85 -10.26 11.29
CA GLY A 21 -11.49 -9.57 10.15
C GLY A 21 -11.43 -10.39 8.87
N VAL A 22 -11.18 -9.73 7.73
CA VAL A 22 -11.06 -10.40 6.42
C VAL A 22 -9.60 -10.65 6.10
N ARG A 23 -9.23 -11.90 5.84
CA ARG A 23 -7.92 -12.24 5.27
C ARG A 23 -8.00 -12.28 3.76
N ALA A 24 -7.14 -11.52 3.09
CA ALA A 24 -6.87 -11.68 1.66
C ALA A 24 -5.50 -12.35 1.49
N ASN A 25 -5.47 -13.50 0.82
CA ASN A 25 -4.23 -14.18 0.44
C ASN A 25 -4.03 -14.04 -1.06
N MET A 26 -2.92 -13.41 -1.46
CA MET A 26 -2.60 -13.14 -2.85
C MET A 26 -1.41 -14.02 -3.26
N ILE A 27 -1.60 -14.89 -4.25
CA ILE A 27 -0.57 -15.82 -4.73
C ILE A 27 0.02 -15.25 -6.03
N PRO A 28 1.30 -14.83 -6.04
CA PRO A 28 1.94 -14.37 -7.27
C PRO A 28 2.04 -15.50 -8.30
N ARG A 29 1.97 -15.15 -9.59
CA ARG A 29 2.23 -16.11 -10.68
C ARG A 29 3.68 -16.60 -10.62
N ASP A 30 3.88 -17.87 -10.95
CA ASP A 30 5.20 -18.46 -11.17
C ASP A 30 5.54 -18.56 -12.67
N GLY A 31 6.84 -18.62 -12.96
CA GLY A 31 7.34 -18.98 -14.29
C GLY A 31 7.27 -20.49 -14.53
N GLY A 32 7.33 -20.90 -15.80
CA GLY A 32 7.37 -22.31 -16.18
C GLY A 32 8.21 -22.54 -17.44
N ASN A 33 8.32 -23.79 -17.89
CA ASN A 33 9.18 -24.17 -19.04
C ASN A 33 8.74 -23.61 -20.40
N THR A 34 7.64 -22.86 -20.44
CA THR A 34 7.12 -22.22 -21.65
C THR A 34 6.92 -20.74 -21.35
N PHE A 35 7.36 -19.89 -22.26
CA PHE A 35 7.09 -18.47 -22.19
C PHE A 35 5.58 -18.22 -22.32
N LYS A 36 5.01 -17.51 -21.35
CA LYS A 36 3.60 -17.10 -21.33
C LYS A 36 3.53 -15.66 -20.87
N GLY A 37 2.79 -14.84 -21.59
CA GLY A 37 2.59 -13.44 -21.27
C GLY A 37 1.12 -13.04 -21.30
N ALA A 38 0.81 -11.90 -20.70
CA ALA A 38 -0.49 -11.28 -20.72
C ALA A 38 -0.36 -9.76 -20.66
N GLY A 39 -1.25 -9.07 -21.37
CA GLY A 39 -1.41 -7.62 -21.32
C GLY A 39 -2.81 -7.26 -20.84
N PHE A 40 -2.92 -6.16 -20.09
CA PHE A 40 -4.17 -5.55 -19.69
C PHE A 40 -4.07 -4.04 -19.88
N PHE A 41 -5.15 -3.45 -20.38
CA PHE A 41 -5.31 -2.01 -20.51
C PHE A 41 -6.73 -1.62 -20.15
N SER A 42 -6.86 -0.57 -19.34
CA SER A 42 -8.11 0.14 -19.16
C SER A 42 -7.85 1.64 -19.02
N GLY A 43 -8.87 2.44 -19.32
CA GLY A 43 -8.81 3.86 -19.10
C GLY A 43 -10.13 4.55 -19.39
N ALA A 44 -10.30 5.73 -18.81
CA ALA A 44 -11.42 6.60 -19.08
C ALA A 44 -11.00 8.07 -18.94
N THR A 45 -11.76 8.96 -19.57
CA THR A 45 -11.58 10.41 -19.45
C THR A 45 -12.89 11.04 -19.04
N ARG A 46 -12.88 12.36 -18.79
CA ARG A 46 -14.09 13.14 -18.51
C ARG A 46 -15.24 12.88 -19.49
N SER A 47 -14.93 12.63 -20.77
CA SER A 47 -15.94 12.38 -21.80
C SER A 47 -16.76 11.11 -21.59
N LEU A 48 -16.25 10.16 -20.81
CA LEU A 48 -16.90 8.90 -20.46
C LEU A 48 -17.58 8.95 -19.09
N GLN A 49 -17.56 10.10 -18.40
CA GLN A 49 -18.19 10.30 -17.11
C GLN A 49 -19.55 11.01 -17.25
N SER A 50 -20.63 10.35 -16.85
CA SER A 50 -21.95 10.98 -16.69
C SER A 50 -21.99 11.90 -15.47
N ARG A 51 -22.93 12.84 -15.42
CA ARG A 51 -23.11 13.77 -14.29
C ARG A 51 -24.47 13.57 -13.62
N ASN A 52 -24.49 13.71 -12.30
CA ASN A 52 -25.69 13.66 -11.45
C ASN A 52 -25.62 14.73 -10.34
N ASP A 53 -25.01 15.89 -10.64
CA ASP A 53 -24.65 16.94 -9.68
C ASP A 53 -25.65 18.11 -9.60
N ALA A 54 -26.87 17.94 -10.13
CA ALA A 54 -27.87 19.01 -10.22
C ALA A 54 -28.27 19.58 -8.84
N ASP A 55 -28.58 18.71 -7.87
CA ASP A 55 -28.98 19.12 -6.52
C ASP A 55 -27.82 19.83 -5.79
N ALA A 56 -26.60 19.33 -5.95
CA ALA A 56 -25.42 19.94 -5.35
C ALA A 56 -25.14 21.33 -5.96
N ARG A 57 -25.37 21.50 -7.27
CA ARG A 57 -25.28 22.81 -7.93
C ARG A 57 -26.32 23.79 -7.37
N ALA A 58 -27.54 23.33 -7.11
CA ALA A 58 -28.58 24.15 -6.46
C ALA A 58 -28.18 24.58 -5.03
N GLN A 59 -27.29 23.83 -4.38
CA GLN A 59 -26.73 24.14 -3.05
C GLN A 59 -25.39 24.91 -3.10
N GLY A 60 -24.96 25.40 -4.27
CA GLY A 60 -23.76 26.22 -4.41
C GLY A 60 -22.49 25.48 -4.85
N LEU A 61 -22.60 24.24 -5.34
CA LEU A 61 -21.51 23.58 -6.05
C LEU A 61 -21.28 24.29 -7.41
N THR A 62 -20.21 25.06 -7.51
CA THR A 62 -19.87 25.79 -8.74
C THR A 62 -19.01 24.95 -9.69
N ALA A 63 -18.10 24.16 -9.12
CA ALA A 63 -17.24 23.22 -9.84
C ALA A 63 -17.31 21.83 -9.17
N PRO A 64 -17.87 20.80 -9.82
CA PRO A 64 -17.99 19.46 -9.26
C PRO A 64 -16.67 18.70 -9.32
N ASP A 65 -16.59 17.60 -8.56
CA ASP A 65 -15.59 16.57 -8.83
C ASP A 65 -15.78 16.04 -10.24
N ALA A 66 -14.68 15.87 -10.96
CA ALA A 66 -14.74 15.37 -12.32
C ALA A 66 -13.46 14.58 -12.64
N LEU A 67 -13.61 13.48 -13.37
CA LEU A 67 -12.50 12.73 -13.90
C LEU A 67 -11.76 13.62 -14.91
N ASN A 68 -10.45 13.80 -14.74
CA ASN A 68 -9.59 14.26 -15.83
C ASN A 68 -9.22 13.05 -16.70
N LYS A 69 -8.57 12.05 -16.08
CA LYS A 69 -8.28 10.74 -16.68
C LYS A 69 -8.02 9.67 -15.63
N VAL A 70 -8.31 8.42 -15.98
CA VAL A 70 -7.89 7.22 -15.25
C VAL A 70 -7.28 6.26 -16.26
N TRP A 71 -6.23 5.55 -15.86
CA TRP A 71 -5.60 4.52 -16.69
C TRP A 71 -5.04 3.40 -15.83
N ASP A 72 -4.94 2.22 -16.43
CA ASP A 72 -4.24 1.06 -15.87
C ASP A 72 -3.67 0.23 -17.02
N VAL A 73 -2.36 0.15 -17.07
CA VAL A 73 -1.61 -0.63 -18.05
C VAL A 73 -0.84 -1.68 -17.26
N ASN A 74 -1.02 -2.96 -17.59
CA ASN A 74 -0.24 -4.04 -17.01
C ASN A 74 0.26 -5.00 -18.08
N VAL A 75 1.56 -5.25 -18.10
CA VAL A 75 2.18 -6.27 -18.97
C VAL A 75 2.95 -7.23 -18.08
N SER A 76 2.83 -8.52 -18.35
CA SER A 76 3.50 -9.55 -17.58
C SER A 76 3.95 -10.70 -18.47
N GLU A 77 5.07 -11.32 -18.11
CA GLU A 77 5.63 -12.48 -18.80
C GLU A 77 6.33 -13.40 -17.80
N GLY A 78 6.20 -14.71 -18.00
CA GLY A 78 7.00 -15.70 -17.28
C GLY A 78 7.49 -16.79 -18.20
N GLY A 79 8.60 -17.41 -17.83
CA GLY A 79 9.27 -18.41 -18.65
C GLY A 79 10.51 -19.00 -17.97
N PRO A 80 11.23 -19.89 -18.66
CA PRO A 80 12.47 -20.45 -18.14
C PRO A 80 13.64 -19.48 -18.35
N ILE A 81 14.43 -19.28 -17.29
CA ILE A 81 15.83 -18.83 -17.43
C ILE A 81 16.69 -20.05 -17.80
N SER A 82 16.47 -21.15 -17.09
CA SER A 82 17.04 -22.46 -17.38
C SER A 82 15.92 -23.50 -17.28
N ARG A 83 15.61 -24.16 -18.39
CA ARG A 83 14.55 -25.18 -18.44
C ARG A 83 14.77 -26.22 -17.33
N ASP A 84 13.68 -26.62 -16.69
CA ASP A 84 13.66 -27.62 -15.60
C ASP A 84 14.39 -27.23 -14.31
N ARG A 85 14.93 -26.00 -14.21
CA ARG A 85 15.76 -25.59 -13.07
C ARG A 85 15.42 -24.22 -12.51
N LEU A 86 15.32 -23.21 -13.35
CA LEU A 86 15.17 -21.82 -12.91
C LEU A 86 14.19 -21.09 -13.83
N TRP A 87 13.16 -20.53 -13.23
CA TRP A 87 12.11 -19.80 -13.93
C TRP A 87 11.94 -18.40 -13.37
N PHE A 88 11.48 -17.50 -14.23
CA PHE A 88 11.12 -16.15 -13.85
C PHE A 88 9.65 -15.87 -14.17
N PHE A 89 9.09 -14.94 -13.41
CA PHE A 89 7.89 -14.21 -13.77
C PHE A 89 8.14 -12.73 -13.48
N ALA A 90 7.83 -11.87 -14.44
CA ALA A 90 8.01 -10.42 -14.34
C ALA A 90 6.71 -9.72 -14.73
N SER A 91 6.45 -8.58 -14.09
CA SER A 91 5.29 -7.74 -14.38
C SER A 91 5.64 -6.27 -14.25
N TYR A 92 5.19 -5.47 -15.21
CA TYR A 92 5.20 -4.01 -15.13
C TYR A 92 3.77 -3.50 -15.10
N ARG A 93 3.46 -2.58 -14.18
CA ARG A 93 2.15 -1.92 -14.11
C ARG A 93 2.32 -0.42 -13.96
N ASP A 94 1.59 0.36 -14.74
CA ASP A 94 1.46 1.81 -14.61
C ASP A 94 -0.02 2.14 -14.54
N TRP A 95 -0.46 2.71 -13.42
CA TRP A 95 -1.86 3.05 -13.20
C TRP A 95 -1.98 4.36 -12.43
N GLY A 96 -3.06 5.06 -12.65
CA GLY A 96 -3.27 6.35 -12.01
C GLY A 96 -4.65 6.92 -12.27
N VAL A 97 -4.98 7.92 -11.47
CA VAL A 97 -6.22 8.68 -11.57
C VAL A 97 -5.92 10.14 -11.29
N TYR A 98 -6.34 10.98 -12.22
CA TYR A 98 -6.34 12.42 -12.09
C TYR A 98 -7.79 12.87 -12.05
N GLN A 99 -8.14 13.60 -11.00
CA GLN A 99 -9.50 14.06 -10.76
C GLN A 99 -9.49 15.52 -10.34
N TYR A 100 -10.45 16.29 -10.82
CA TYR A 100 -10.71 17.63 -10.32
C TYR A 100 -11.39 17.55 -8.95
N ILE A 101 -11.02 18.46 -8.06
CA ILE A 101 -11.56 18.55 -6.70
C ILE A 101 -12.69 19.57 -6.68
N ALA A 102 -13.84 19.20 -6.12
CA ALA A 102 -15.01 20.04 -6.02
C ALA A 102 -14.72 21.36 -5.30
N ASN A 103 -15.17 22.48 -5.88
CA ASN A 103 -15.05 23.84 -5.33
C ASN A 103 -13.65 24.21 -4.81
N SER A 104 -12.60 23.60 -5.35
CA SER A 104 -11.20 23.87 -5.02
C SER A 104 -10.52 24.47 -6.25
N PHE A 105 -9.79 25.56 -6.05
CA PHE A 105 -9.20 26.34 -7.13
C PHE A 105 -7.79 26.82 -6.77
N PHE A 106 -6.93 26.94 -7.78
CA PHE A 106 -5.70 27.72 -7.71
C PHE A 106 -6.00 29.23 -7.70
N ASN A 107 -4.99 30.04 -7.38
CA ASN A 107 -5.09 31.51 -7.42
C ASN A 107 -5.43 32.10 -8.80
N ASP A 108 -5.22 31.36 -9.89
CA ASP A 108 -5.62 31.75 -11.25
C ASP A 108 -7.05 31.32 -11.62
N ASN A 109 -7.83 30.85 -10.64
CA ASN A 109 -9.18 30.30 -10.75
C ASN A 109 -9.31 29.01 -11.57
N THR A 110 -8.20 28.36 -11.93
CA THR A 110 -8.28 27.00 -12.47
C THR A 110 -8.66 26.02 -11.36
N GLN A 111 -9.51 25.03 -11.69
CA GLN A 111 -9.95 24.04 -10.71
C GLN A 111 -8.77 23.13 -10.31
N THR A 112 -8.59 22.93 -9.01
CA THR A 112 -7.55 22.06 -8.47
C THR A 112 -7.72 20.63 -8.97
N ILE A 113 -6.59 19.98 -9.25
CA ILE A 113 -6.51 18.59 -9.64
C ILE A 113 -5.84 17.79 -8.51
N ASP A 114 -6.35 16.60 -8.20
CA ASP A 114 -5.65 15.56 -7.43
C ASP A 114 -5.13 14.54 -8.43
N ASP A 115 -3.82 14.56 -8.66
CA ASP A 115 -3.15 13.75 -9.64
C ASP A 115 -2.25 12.70 -8.96
N ALA A 116 -2.66 11.43 -9.06
CA ALA A 116 -1.92 10.31 -8.49
C ALA A 116 -1.60 9.25 -9.54
N SER A 117 -0.39 8.71 -9.49
CA SER A 117 0.02 7.57 -10.30
C SER A 117 0.94 6.63 -9.53
N ILE A 118 0.97 5.38 -9.94
CA ILE A 118 1.82 4.34 -9.38
C ILE A 118 2.38 3.52 -10.53
N ARG A 119 3.70 3.31 -10.48
CA ARG A 119 4.43 2.37 -11.34
C ARG A 119 4.98 1.26 -10.46
N SER A 120 4.76 0.01 -10.84
CA SER A 120 5.32 -1.17 -10.17
C SER A 120 6.11 -1.99 -11.17
N GLY A 121 7.31 -2.39 -10.77
CA GLY A 121 8.11 -3.41 -11.45
C GLY A 121 8.31 -4.58 -10.50
N MET A 122 7.72 -5.72 -10.84
CA MET A 122 7.79 -6.95 -10.06
C MET A 122 8.62 -8.01 -10.79
N LEU A 123 9.50 -8.67 -10.06
CA LEU A 123 10.24 -9.85 -10.49
C LEU A 123 10.10 -10.95 -9.43
N ARG A 124 9.82 -12.15 -9.90
CA ARG A 124 9.83 -13.37 -9.11
C ARG A 124 10.69 -14.42 -9.80
N LEU A 125 11.57 -15.03 -9.03
CA LEU A 125 12.43 -16.14 -9.46
C LEU A 125 12.05 -17.39 -8.67
N THR A 126 11.95 -18.53 -9.33
CA THR A 126 11.65 -19.82 -8.68
C THR A 126 12.58 -20.90 -9.18
N THR A 127 13.00 -21.79 -8.29
CA THR A 127 13.86 -22.92 -8.62
C THR A 127 13.51 -24.13 -7.78
N HIS A 128 13.75 -25.32 -8.35
CA HIS A 128 13.70 -26.58 -7.61
C HIS A 128 15.12 -27.01 -7.26
N ALA A 129 15.43 -27.06 -5.97
CA ALA A 129 16.70 -27.57 -5.46
C ALA A 129 16.58 -29.09 -5.25
N GLY A 130 16.59 -29.86 -6.34
CA GLY A 130 16.21 -31.28 -6.33
C GLY A 130 14.68 -31.48 -6.32
N GLY A 131 14.22 -32.74 -6.35
CA GLY A 131 12.81 -33.06 -6.56
C GLY A 131 11.85 -32.74 -5.40
N LYS A 132 12.37 -32.31 -4.24
CA LYS A 132 11.58 -32.11 -3.00
C LYS A 132 11.62 -30.70 -2.44
N HIS A 133 12.45 -29.82 -2.99
CA HIS A 133 12.70 -28.49 -2.44
C HIS A 133 12.42 -27.44 -3.50
N LYS A 134 11.66 -26.41 -3.13
CA LYS A 134 11.39 -25.24 -3.95
C LYS A 134 11.85 -24.00 -3.20
N VAL A 135 12.54 -23.12 -3.92
CA VAL A 135 12.92 -21.79 -3.43
C VAL A 135 12.33 -20.75 -4.37
N ALA A 136 11.77 -19.69 -3.79
CA ALA A 136 11.26 -18.55 -4.51
C ALA A 136 11.86 -17.27 -3.93
N ALA A 137 12.24 -16.34 -4.81
CA ALA A 137 12.61 -14.98 -4.46
C ALA A 137 11.69 -14.01 -5.20
N TYR A 138 11.30 -12.92 -4.55
CA TYR A 138 10.34 -11.95 -5.05
C TYR A 138 10.83 -10.54 -4.73
N LEU A 139 10.65 -9.62 -5.68
CA LEU A 139 10.89 -8.19 -5.53
C LEU A 139 9.77 -7.46 -6.25
N ASP A 140 9.14 -6.50 -5.58
CA ASP A 140 8.30 -5.49 -6.20
C ASP A 140 8.84 -4.12 -5.83
N ARG A 141 9.24 -3.34 -6.85
CA ARG A 141 9.70 -1.97 -6.70
C ARG A 141 8.59 -1.03 -7.18
N ILE A 142 8.12 -0.20 -6.26
CA ILE A 142 7.01 0.72 -6.53
C ILE A 142 7.54 2.15 -6.59
N ARG A 143 7.03 2.93 -7.55
CA ARG A 143 7.16 4.37 -7.65
C ARG A 143 5.77 4.97 -7.68
N LYS A 144 5.29 5.40 -6.53
CA LYS A 144 4.13 6.26 -6.38
C LYS A 144 4.48 7.71 -6.73
N PHE A 145 3.53 8.48 -7.19
CA PHE A 145 3.63 9.93 -7.32
C PHE A 145 2.25 10.50 -7.03
N ARG A 146 2.18 11.53 -6.19
CA ARG A 146 0.98 12.34 -6.00
C ARG A 146 1.39 13.81 -6.10
N GLY A 147 0.96 14.48 -7.16
CA GLY A 147 1.40 15.83 -7.50
C GLY A 147 0.73 16.89 -6.64
N HIS A 148 -0.56 16.72 -6.36
CA HIS A 148 -1.34 17.65 -5.54
C HIS A 148 -2.12 16.85 -4.51
N GLU A 149 -1.42 16.41 -3.48
CA GLU A 149 -2.02 15.70 -2.38
C GLU A 149 -2.81 16.65 -1.48
N ASN A 150 -4.12 16.42 -1.46
CA ASN A 150 -5.10 17.27 -0.79
C ASN A 150 -5.34 16.80 0.66
N SER A 151 -4.32 16.88 1.52
CA SER A 151 -4.33 16.29 2.89
C SER A 151 -4.76 17.23 4.03
N ALA A 152 -5.48 18.33 3.77
CA ALA A 152 -5.88 19.26 4.84
C ALA A 152 -6.76 18.60 5.92
N PRO A 153 -6.82 19.23 7.11
CA PRO A 153 -7.85 18.94 8.09
C PRO A 153 -9.25 18.98 7.48
N ALA A 154 -10.08 18.03 7.91
CA ALA A 154 -11.45 17.91 7.49
C ALA A 154 -12.22 19.23 7.62
N GLY A 155 -13.00 19.58 6.59
CA GLY A 155 -13.89 20.73 6.60
C GLY A 155 -13.31 22.03 6.02
N TYR A 156 -12.15 22.00 5.36
CA TYR A 156 -11.58 23.15 4.64
C TYR A 156 -11.48 22.89 3.13
N ALA A 157 -11.89 23.85 2.31
CA ALA A 157 -11.54 23.90 0.90
C ALA A 157 -10.06 24.28 0.76
N ILE A 158 -9.24 23.41 0.19
CA ILE A 158 -7.82 23.69 -0.04
C ILE A 158 -7.69 24.36 -1.40
N ALA A 159 -6.95 25.47 -1.49
CA ALA A 159 -6.55 26.02 -2.77
C ALA A 159 -5.47 25.13 -3.42
N GLY A 160 -5.41 25.08 -4.75
CA GLY A 160 -4.47 24.17 -5.44
C GLY A 160 -3.00 24.44 -5.11
N GLU A 161 -2.64 25.68 -4.79
CA GLU A 161 -1.29 26.02 -4.32
C GLU A 161 -1.01 25.66 -2.86
N ALA A 162 -2.00 25.17 -2.11
CA ALA A 162 -1.88 24.75 -0.72
C ALA A 162 -1.91 23.22 -0.55
N THR A 163 -1.54 22.48 -1.58
CA THR A 163 -1.35 21.01 -1.56
C THR A 163 0.12 20.64 -1.33
N ASP A 164 0.41 19.36 -1.10
CA ASP A 164 1.76 18.83 -1.04
C ASP A 164 2.04 17.80 -2.16
N ILE A 165 3.31 17.45 -2.34
CA ILE A 165 3.75 16.37 -3.23
C ILE A 165 4.11 15.17 -2.37
N ARG A 166 3.57 14.00 -2.71
CA ARG A 166 4.11 12.73 -2.22
C ARG A 166 5.00 12.09 -3.26
N ALA A 167 6.28 12.02 -2.93
CA ALA A 167 7.26 11.25 -3.66
C ALA A 167 7.83 10.15 -2.74
N PRO A 168 7.76 8.87 -3.13
CA PRO A 168 8.42 7.79 -2.42
C PRO A 168 9.94 8.00 -2.53
N LYS A 169 10.63 7.91 -1.40
CA LYS A 169 12.09 7.78 -1.40
C LYS A 169 12.46 6.32 -1.62
N GLN A 170 11.72 5.39 -1.03
CA GLN A 170 12.00 3.97 -1.14
C GLN A 170 10.75 3.11 -0.88
N TYR A 171 10.03 2.72 -1.95
CA TYR A 171 8.91 1.77 -1.84
C TYR A 171 9.30 0.43 -2.44
N TYR A 172 9.34 -0.64 -1.65
CA TYR A 172 9.51 -1.99 -2.16
C TYR A 172 9.04 -3.06 -1.19
N THR A 173 8.72 -4.22 -1.75
CA THR A 173 8.55 -5.46 -1.00
C THR A 173 9.50 -6.50 -1.59
N THR A 174 10.28 -7.16 -0.74
CA THR A 174 11.14 -8.29 -1.14
C THR A 174 10.86 -9.48 -0.27
N GLU A 175 10.79 -10.66 -0.86
CA GLU A 175 10.52 -11.90 -0.14
C GLU A 175 11.42 -13.02 -0.63
N ALA A 176 11.78 -13.92 0.28
CA ALA A 176 12.37 -15.21 -0.02
C ALA A 176 11.52 -16.27 0.69
N LYS A 177 11.14 -17.32 -0.04
CA LYS A 177 10.35 -18.43 0.49
C LYS A 177 10.99 -19.76 0.12
N TYR A 178 11.07 -20.66 1.08
CA TYR A 178 11.46 -22.04 0.92
C TYR A 178 10.27 -22.95 1.25
N THR A 179 10.09 -23.99 0.43
CA THR A 179 9.09 -25.04 0.64
C THR A 179 9.75 -26.40 0.38
N GLY A 180 9.68 -27.31 1.34
CA GLY A 180 10.26 -28.65 1.27
C GLY A 180 9.26 -29.75 1.57
N THR A 181 9.00 -30.64 0.61
CA THR A 181 8.20 -31.86 0.80
C THR A 181 9.13 -33.01 1.20
N LEU A 182 9.51 -33.05 2.48
CA LEU A 182 10.56 -33.96 2.97
C LEU A 182 10.14 -35.44 2.83
N THR A 183 8.87 -35.73 3.09
CA THR A 183 8.23 -37.04 2.89
C THR A 183 6.86 -36.86 2.22
N SER A 184 6.15 -37.95 1.94
CA SER A 184 4.76 -37.90 1.43
C SER A 184 3.75 -37.31 2.43
N ARG A 185 4.17 -37.08 3.69
CA ARG A 185 3.33 -36.60 4.78
C ARG A 185 3.86 -35.34 5.46
N LEU A 186 5.09 -34.94 5.20
CA LEU A 186 5.77 -33.85 5.92
C LEU A 186 6.16 -32.72 4.97
N LEU A 187 5.61 -31.53 5.22
CA LEU A 187 5.92 -30.28 4.53
C LEU A 187 6.55 -29.29 5.50
N VAL A 188 7.64 -28.65 5.08
CA VAL A 188 8.29 -27.56 5.81
C VAL A 188 8.29 -26.31 4.95
N GLU A 189 7.93 -25.18 5.55
CA GLU A 189 7.98 -23.87 4.91
C GLU A 189 8.75 -22.88 5.78
N ALA A 190 9.51 -22.01 5.13
CA ALA A 190 10.17 -20.88 5.77
C ALA A 190 10.12 -19.67 4.84
N GLY A 191 10.00 -18.47 5.40
CA GLY A 191 9.90 -17.24 4.62
C GLY A 191 10.53 -16.06 5.34
N LEU A 192 11.09 -15.15 4.55
CA LEU A 192 11.59 -13.86 4.99
C LEU A 192 11.04 -12.79 4.07
N ALA A 193 10.53 -11.71 4.62
CA ALA A 193 9.99 -10.58 3.88
C ALA A 193 10.52 -9.26 4.45
N VAL A 194 10.72 -8.29 3.57
CA VAL A 194 10.99 -6.89 3.93
C VAL A 194 10.01 -6.04 3.13
N ASN A 195 9.29 -5.17 3.82
CA ASN A 195 8.47 -4.13 3.23
C ASN A 195 9.00 -2.79 3.72
N ASN A 196 9.22 -1.89 2.77
CA ASN A 196 9.65 -0.53 3.02
C ASN A 196 8.73 0.38 2.23
N GLU A 197 8.13 1.34 2.92
CA GLU A 197 7.26 2.36 2.33
C GLU A 197 7.74 3.76 2.71
N SER A 198 9.04 4.03 2.56
CA SER A 198 9.60 5.35 2.85
C SER A 198 9.20 6.41 1.83
N TYR A 199 8.67 7.52 2.30
CA TYR A 199 8.27 8.67 1.46
C TYR A 199 8.54 10.01 2.14
N SER A 200 8.60 11.05 1.32
CA SER A 200 8.49 12.44 1.75
C SER A 200 7.17 13.05 1.33
N LEU A 201 6.70 14.00 2.14
CA LEU A 201 5.75 15.03 1.74
C LEU A 201 6.53 16.34 1.60
N GLU A 202 6.52 16.90 0.40
CA GLU A 202 7.27 18.10 0.01
C GLU A 202 6.27 19.22 -0.35
N PRO A 203 6.56 20.50 -0.03
CA PRO A 203 5.60 21.57 -0.21
C PRO A 203 5.43 21.94 -1.69
N LEU A 204 4.21 22.35 -2.05
CA LEU A 204 3.94 23.13 -3.26
C LEU A 204 3.44 24.53 -2.87
N PRO A 205 3.89 25.61 -3.54
CA PRO A 205 5.11 25.65 -4.38
C PRO A 205 6.36 25.30 -3.55
N GLY A 206 7.43 24.85 -4.19
CA GLY A 206 8.67 24.37 -3.55
C GLY A 206 9.50 25.43 -2.79
N SER A 207 8.86 26.51 -2.32
CA SER A 207 9.48 27.58 -1.56
C SER A 207 9.08 27.50 -0.09
N VAL A 208 10.07 27.24 0.78
CA VAL A 208 9.97 27.25 2.25
C VAL A 208 9.75 28.65 2.85
N THR A 209 9.43 29.65 2.04
CA THR A 209 9.14 31.03 2.49
C THR A 209 7.64 31.35 2.48
N VAL A 210 6.81 30.49 1.89
CA VAL A 210 5.36 30.73 1.85
C VAL A 210 4.73 30.12 3.10
N ILE A 211 4.25 31.00 3.97
CA ILE A 211 3.61 30.60 5.23
C ILE A 211 2.21 30.04 4.92
N PRO A 212 1.87 28.83 5.38
CA PRO A 212 0.53 28.27 5.24
C PRO A 212 -0.53 29.15 5.89
N ARG A 213 -1.69 29.31 5.24
CA ARG A 213 -2.77 30.17 5.72
C ARG A 213 -4.09 29.44 5.74
N ARG A 214 -4.91 29.76 6.73
CA ARG A 214 -6.27 29.23 6.87
C ARG A 214 -7.24 30.31 7.29
N ASP A 215 -8.35 30.42 6.59
CA ASP A 215 -9.50 31.23 7.01
C ASP A 215 -10.53 30.35 7.71
N THR A 216 -10.74 30.57 9.00
CA THR A 216 -11.63 29.73 9.83
C THR A 216 -13.11 30.04 9.66
N ILE A 217 -13.45 31.19 9.05
CA ILE A 217 -14.85 31.56 8.75
C ILE A 217 -15.21 31.13 7.33
N LEU A 218 -14.32 31.37 6.37
CA LEU A 218 -14.51 30.94 4.98
C LEU A 218 -14.19 29.47 4.75
N GLN A 219 -13.68 28.78 5.78
CA GLN A 219 -13.26 27.38 5.71
C GLN A 219 -12.33 27.11 4.51
N ARG A 220 -11.31 27.95 4.34
CA ARG A 220 -10.37 27.85 3.21
C ARG A 220 -8.92 27.80 3.67
N SER A 221 -8.12 26.89 3.11
CA SER A 221 -6.65 26.88 3.24
C SER A 221 -6.00 27.35 1.94
N PHE A 222 -4.97 28.20 2.02
CA PHE A 222 -4.35 28.84 0.85
C PHE A 222 -2.89 29.23 1.10
N GLY A 223 -2.18 29.55 0.02
CA GLY A 223 -0.76 29.96 0.04
C GLY A 223 0.21 28.79 0.08
N ALA A 224 0.12 27.91 1.08
CA ALA A 224 0.94 26.71 1.19
C ALA A 224 0.21 25.64 2.03
N TYR A 225 0.65 24.39 1.90
CA TYR A 225 0.13 23.26 2.66
C TYR A 225 0.37 23.38 4.17
N ASP A 226 -0.67 23.10 4.97
CA ASP A 226 -0.71 23.35 6.42
C ASP A 226 -0.73 22.06 7.29
N GLY A 227 -0.61 20.88 6.66
CA GLY A 227 -0.66 19.58 7.34
C GLY A 227 0.68 19.11 7.94
N GLY A 228 1.73 19.91 7.79
CA GLY A 228 3.12 19.56 8.09
C GLY A 228 3.76 18.69 7.03
N LEU A 229 5.02 18.99 6.73
CA LEU A 229 5.86 18.21 5.82
C LEU A 229 6.45 17.03 6.58
N TYR A 230 6.50 15.87 5.93
CA TYR A 230 6.93 14.64 6.60
C TYR A 230 8.02 13.95 5.82
N TYR A 231 9.03 13.46 6.54
CA TYR A 231 9.76 12.28 6.13
C TYR A 231 9.25 11.10 6.95
N ARG A 232 8.85 10.02 6.28
CA ARG A 232 8.40 8.79 6.93
C ARG A 232 9.20 7.63 6.36
N GLU A 233 9.73 6.81 7.25
CA GLU A 233 10.47 5.60 6.93
C GLU A 233 9.95 4.46 7.81
N PRO A 234 8.81 3.85 7.43
CA PRO A 234 8.37 2.59 8.00
C PRO A 234 9.09 1.44 7.27
N ILE A 235 9.86 0.67 8.02
CA ILE A 235 10.48 -0.57 7.53
C ILE A 235 10.03 -1.71 8.41
N ARG A 236 9.36 -2.69 7.82
CA ARG A 236 8.99 -3.94 8.47
C ARG A 236 9.72 -5.11 7.83
N ARG A 237 10.23 -5.98 8.69
CA ARG A 237 10.81 -7.27 8.33
C ARG A 237 9.98 -8.34 9.01
N THR A 238 9.79 -9.46 8.35
CA THR A 238 9.00 -10.58 8.88
C THR A 238 9.66 -11.89 8.50
N ALA A 239 9.85 -12.75 9.49
CA ALA A 239 10.23 -14.13 9.32
C ALA A 239 9.06 -15.03 9.68
N VAL A 240 8.83 -16.06 8.89
CA VAL A 240 7.82 -17.09 9.16
C VAL A 240 8.42 -18.47 8.97
N GLY A 241 7.95 -19.43 9.76
CA GLY A 241 8.31 -20.83 9.62
C GLY A 241 7.14 -21.70 10.03
N SER A 242 6.93 -22.81 9.31
CA SER A 242 5.89 -23.76 9.68
C SER A 242 6.22 -25.18 9.23
N VAL A 243 5.66 -26.14 9.96
CA VAL A 243 5.69 -27.56 9.63
C VAL A 243 4.25 -28.05 9.53
N SER A 244 3.94 -28.78 8.47
CA SER A 244 2.66 -29.46 8.30
C SER A 244 2.89 -30.96 8.21
N TYR A 245 2.09 -31.74 8.94
CA TYR A 245 2.11 -33.19 8.93
C TYR A 245 0.70 -33.73 8.64
N VAL A 246 0.55 -34.35 7.47
CA VAL A 246 -0.74 -34.81 6.95
C VAL A 246 -0.79 -36.34 6.97
N THR A 247 -1.85 -36.85 7.59
CA THR A 247 -2.20 -38.27 7.67
C THR A 247 -3.59 -38.47 7.07
N GLY A 248 -4.10 -39.71 7.07
CA GLY A 248 -5.44 -39.98 6.54
C GLY A 248 -6.55 -39.21 7.26
N SER A 249 -6.45 -39.04 8.58
CA SER A 249 -7.49 -38.38 9.40
C SER A 249 -7.10 -37.01 9.95
N HIS A 250 -5.81 -36.67 9.99
CA HIS A 250 -5.31 -35.42 10.57
C HIS A 250 -4.48 -34.62 9.57
N ALA A 251 -4.64 -33.30 9.57
CA ALA A 251 -3.76 -32.37 8.89
C ALA A 251 -3.26 -31.32 9.89
N PHE A 252 -2.20 -31.70 10.61
CA PHE A 252 -1.62 -30.87 11.65
C PHE A 252 -0.70 -29.81 11.05
N LYS A 253 -0.74 -28.58 11.58
CA LYS A 253 0.19 -27.50 11.24
C LYS A 253 0.60 -26.73 12.49
N ALA A 254 1.90 -26.51 12.65
CA ALA A 254 2.44 -25.62 13.67
C ALA A 254 3.44 -24.65 13.05
N GLY A 255 3.54 -23.44 13.60
CA GLY A 255 4.43 -22.44 13.05
C GLY A 255 4.68 -21.25 13.96
N VAL A 256 5.59 -20.42 13.48
CA VAL A 256 6.04 -19.18 14.12
C VAL A 256 6.04 -18.03 13.13
N GLN A 257 5.80 -16.84 13.65
CA GLN A 257 5.92 -15.56 12.96
C GLN A 257 6.75 -14.62 13.84
N TYR A 258 7.67 -13.90 13.23
CA TYR A 258 8.52 -12.93 13.91
C TYR A 258 8.66 -11.67 13.06
N GLY A 259 8.02 -10.59 13.48
CA GLY A 259 8.12 -9.26 12.91
C GLY A 259 9.10 -8.39 13.69
N TRP A 260 9.90 -7.60 12.98
CA TRP A 260 10.71 -6.54 13.58
C TRP A 260 10.94 -5.41 12.59
N GLY A 261 11.30 -4.24 13.09
CA GLY A 261 11.46 -3.08 12.25
C GLY A 261 11.44 -1.79 13.04
N TYR A 262 11.26 -0.69 12.32
CA TYR A 262 11.13 0.61 12.93
C TYR A 262 10.30 1.53 12.05
N PHE A 263 9.81 2.60 12.67
CA PHE A 263 9.20 3.70 11.99
C PHE A 263 9.89 4.98 12.43
N TRP A 264 10.72 5.53 11.54
CA TRP A 264 11.28 6.86 11.70
C TRP A 264 10.34 7.88 11.08
N ARG A 265 10.09 8.97 11.80
CA ARG A 265 9.29 10.10 11.31
C ARG A 265 9.95 11.41 11.69
N THR A 266 10.12 12.27 10.69
CA THR A 266 10.42 13.68 10.88
C THR A 266 9.21 14.47 10.41
N ARG A 267 8.79 15.46 11.20
CA ARG A 267 7.79 16.46 10.83
C ARG A 267 8.44 17.83 10.83
N SER A 268 8.22 18.61 9.80
CA SER A 268 8.54 20.03 9.76
C SER A 268 7.32 20.84 9.33
N GLU A 269 7.32 22.14 9.60
CA GLU A 269 6.33 23.08 9.09
C GLU A 269 7.07 24.25 8.44
N THR A 270 6.54 24.80 7.36
CA THR A 270 7.14 25.98 6.76
C THR A 270 7.06 27.15 7.74
N ALA A 271 8.20 27.80 8.00
CA ALA A 271 8.35 28.88 8.98
C ALA A 271 7.87 28.54 10.41
N ASP A 272 7.70 27.25 10.74
CA ASP A 272 7.18 26.78 12.03
C ASP A 272 5.84 27.43 12.42
N LEU A 273 5.05 27.87 11.43
CA LEU A 273 3.92 28.77 11.66
C LEU A 273 2.80 28.58 10.65
N ILE A 274 1.56 28.63 11.11
CA ILE A 274 0.35 28.74 10.28
C ILE A 274 -0.35 30.05 10.62
N GLN A 275 -0.68 30.87 9.61
CA GLN A 275 -1.47 32.08 9.80
C GLN A 275 -2.96 31.76 9.76
N LEU A 276 -3.70 32.25 10.75
CA LEU A 276 -5.14 32.10 10.82
C LEU A 276 -5.82 33.44 10.57
N TYR A 277 -6.77 33.41 9.64
CA TYR A 277 -7.59 34.51 9.20
C TYR A 277 -9.04 34.29 9.63
N ARG A 278 -9.77 35.39 9.79
CA ARG A 278 -11.22 35.40 10.01
C ARG A 278 -11.83 36.35 9.00
N SER A 279 -12.54 35.82 8.00
CA SER A 279 -13.13 36.63 6.93
C SER A 279 -12.11 37.53 6.23
N ALA A 280 -11.01 36.93 5.79
CA ALA A 280 -9.85 37.54 5.12
C ALA A 280 -9.02 38.52 5.96
N ALA A 281 -9.37 38.79 7.22
CA ALA A 281 -8.54 39.58 8.13
C ALA A 281 -7.57 38.68 8.93
N PRO A 282 -6.27 39.02 9.03
CA PRO A 282 -5.34 38.32 9.92
C PRO A 282 -5.84 38.38 11.36
N ALA A 283 -5.87 37.23 12.06
CA ALA A 283 -6.41 37.15 13.41
C ALA A 283 -5.41 36.58 14.42
N GLN A 284 -4.80 35.44 14.11
CA GLN A 284 -3.91 34.73 15.02
C GLN A 284 -2.92 33.85 14.25
N VAL A 285 -1.98 33.24 14.96
CA VAL A 285 -1.03 32.28 14.40
C VAL A 285 -1.02 31.01 15.24
N ILE A 286 -0.82 29.86 14.60
CA ILE A 286 -0.41 28.63 15.28
C ILE A 286 1.10 28.52 15.11
N ILE A 287 1.82 28.40 16.22
CA ILE A 287 3.26 28.21 16.23
C ILE A 287 3.55 26.74 16.53
N HIS A 288 4.45 26.15 15.76
CA HIS A 288 4.92 24.79 15.92
C HIS A 288 6.36 24.79 16.45
N ASN A 289 6.70 23.77 17.23
CA ASN A 289 8.09 23.50 17.59
C ASN A 289 8.61 22.41 16.65
N THR A 290 8.92 22.79 15.42
CA THR A 290 9.45 21.90 14.38
C THR A 290 10.93 22.21 14.10
N PRO A 291 11.74 21.22 13.64
CA PRO A 291 11.35 19.85 13.32
C PRO A 291 11.10 18.98 14.55
N GLN A 292 10.13 18.08 14.44
CA GLN A 292 9.86 17.02 15.42
C GLN A 292 10.36 15.69 14.86
N ASN A 293 11.18 14.99 15.63
CA ASN A 293 11.70 13.67 15.27
C ASN A 293 11.15 12.60 16.21
N SER A 294 10.77 11.46 15.64
CA SER A 294 10.29 10.31 16.39
C SER A 294 10.85 9.04 15.76
N LEU A 295 11.33 8.14 16.62
CA LEU A 295 11.69 6.78 16.25
C LEU A 295 10.86 5.82 17.11
N GLN A 296 10.08 4.98 16.45
CA GLN A 296 9.38 3.87 17.10
C GLN A 296 10.03 2.57 16.66
N ASN A 297 10.55 1.80 17.60
CA ASN A 297 11.14 0.50 17.31
C ASN A 297 10.11 -0.61 17.55
N MET A 298 9.90 -1.45 16.55
CA MET A 298 9.20 -2.72 16.69
C MET A 298 10.25 -3.79 16.96
N ASN A 299 10.59 -3.96 18.23
CA ASN A 299 11.64 -4.88 18.65
C ASN A 299 11.26 -6.35 18.40
N ALA A 300 9.99 -6.68 18.61
CA ALA A 300 9.45 -8.01 18.39
C ALA A 300 7.92 -7.95 18.24
N ASP A 301 7.42 -8.61 17.20
CA ASP A 301 6.01 -8.95 16.97
C ASP A 301 5.96 -10.45 16.68
N ARG A 302 5.69 -11.24 17.73
CA ARG A 302 5.88 -12.70 17.75
C ARG A 302 4.53 -13.39 17.76
N GLY A 303 4.37 -14.36 16.87
CA GLY A 303 3.25 -15.29 16.88
C GLY A 303 3.75 -16.73 16.93
N ILE A 304 3.18 -17.55 17.81
CA ILE A 304 3.37 -19.01 17.79
C ILE A 304 2.00 -19.64 17.72
N TYR A 305 1.82 -20.62 16.84
CA TYR A 305 0.54 -21.27 16.66
C TYR A 305 0.67 -22.77 16.41
N ALA A 306 -0.41 -23.48 16.72
CA ALA A 306 -0.62 -24.88 16.35
C ALA A 306 -2.10 -25.09 16.05
N GLN A 307 -2.39 -25.93 15.06
CA GLN A 307 -3.74 -26.28 14.67
C GLN A 307 -3.80 -27.66 14.03
N ASP A 308 -4.98 -28.24 14.00
CA ASP A 308 -5.26 -29.49 13.30
C ASP A 308 -6.58 -29.41 12.56
N SER A 309 -6.71 -30.18 11.48
CA SER A 309 -7.98 -30.49 10.85
C SER A 309 -8.21 -31.99 10.98
N TRP A 310 -9.11 -32.37 11.89
CA TRP A 310 -9.39 -33.77 12.21
C TRP A 310 -10.69 -34.22 11.57
N THR A 311 -10.61 -35.17 10.65
CA THR A 311 -11.75 -35.76 9.94
C THR A 311 -12.11 -37.13 10.52
N MET A 312 -13.35 -37.28 10.96
CA MET A 312 -13.94 -38.52 11.47
C MET A 312 -15.21 -38.85 10.68
N GLY A 313 -15.07 -39.65 9.62
CA GLY A 313 -16.18 -39.93 8.71
C GLY A 313 -16.67 -38.65 8.01
N ARG A 314 -17.88 -38.18 8.37
CA ARG A 314 -18.49 -36.96 7.79
C ARG A 314 -18.29 -35.71 8.65
N LEU A 315 -17.69 -35.83 9.85
CA LEU A 315 -17.43 -34.72 10.75
C LEU A 315 -15.98 -34.25 10.60
N THR A 316 -15.75 -32.94 10.51
CA THR A 316 -14.42 -32.33 10.57
C THR A 316 -14.37 -31.27 11.65
N ILE A 317 -13.36 -31.32 12.51
CA ILE A 317 -13.12 -30.35 13.60
C ILE A 317 -11.78 -29.67 13.36
N ASN A 318 -11.73 -28.34 13.52
CA ASN A 318 -10.53 -27.52 13.28
C ASN A 318 -10.07 -26.80 14.55
N PRO A 319 -9.54 -27.49 15.57
CA PRO A 319 -8.98 -26.81 16.74
C PRO A 319 -7.69 -26.07 16.38
N GLY A 320 -7.50 -24.89 16.96
CA GLY A 320 -6.27 -24.11 16.80
C GLY A 320 -6.03 -23.19 17.98
N VAL A 321 -4.77 -23.01 18.34
CA VAL A 321 -4.33 -22.07 19.37
C VAL A 321 -3.25 -21.17 18.80
N ARG A 322 -3.27 -19.90 19.19
CA ARG A 322 -2.26 -18.92 18.84
C ARG A 322 -1.91 -18.08 20.07
N PHE A 323 -0.62 -17.85 20.27
CA PHE A 323 -0.09 -16.92 21.24
C PHE A 323 0.59 -15.76 20.52
N GLU A 324 0.33 -14.53 20.96
CA GLU A 324 0.91 -13.31 20.42
C GLU A 324 1.62 -12.49 21.50
N HIS A 325 2.78 -11.92 21.16
CA HIS A 325 3.54 -10.99 22.00
C HIS A 325 4.39 -10.05 21.15
#